data_AF-A0A3P1WGG7-F1
#
_entry.id   AF-A0A3P1WGG7-F1
#
_cell.length_a   1.000
_cell.length_b   1.000
_cell.length_c   1.000
_cell.angle_alpha   90.00
_cell.angle_beta   90.00
_cell.angle_gamma   90.00
#
_symmetry.space_group_name_H-M   'P 1'
#
loop_
_entity.id
_entity.type
_entity.pdbx_description
1 polymer ?
#
loop_
_entity_poly.entity_id
_entity_poly.type
_entity_poly.pdbx_seq_one_letter_code
_entity_poly.pdbx_strand_id
1 'polypeptide(L)'
;MIQSEDPAIHVGIVGAQVWADALEKITAGAVPQDDPDLLAFWEAAGILRRGELDQMWASALRVVQESTVGSQLISTYGKVVFRGTIMVEGEHAVCLTERGVVGANEDGERIIQGLDPMIEVAIAPAGKVWKLVRRVLPPLEELRHEPKAAKLRDEDLVTLEGLRLPPSMVAKPETFASELHQLPNLPPRLVDLFDARAQVFAFTYALDDDGARTSSKAWALGKRLYMVDSDENLIWQVPAGQLGATIVAALREA
;
A
#
# COMPACT_ATOMS: atom_id res chain seq x y z
N MET A 1 0.86 -9.54 -19.58
CA MET A 1 1.68 -8.45 -18.99
C MET A 1 2.87 -8.10 -19.89
N ILE A 2 3.50 -6.94 -19.67
CA ILE A 2 4.77 -6.53 -20.30
C ILE A 2 5.89 -6.48 -19.26
N GLN A 3 7.12 -6.72 -19.68
CA GLN A 3 8.30 -6.55 -18.83
C GLN A 3 8.54 -5.05 -18.60
N SER A 4 8.82 -4.67 -17.36
CA SER A 4 9.22 -3.32 -16.97
C SER A 4 10.69 -3.04 -17.37
N GLU A 5 11.17 -1.82 -17.12
CA GLU A 5 12.60 -1.48 -17.22
C GLU A 5 13.47 -2.34 -16.29
N ASP A 6 12.92 -2.72 -15.11
CA ASP A 6 13.52 -3.77 -14.29
C ASP A 6 13.06 -5.13 -14.83
N PRO A 7 13.98 -5.97 -15.33
CA PRO A 7 13.63 -7.23 -15.97
C PRO A 7 12.96 -8.23 -15.02
N ALA A 8 13.08 -8.03 -13.71
CA ALA A 8 12.43 -8.87 -12.71
C ALA A 8 10.96 -8.50 -12.49
N ILE A 9 10.47 -7.40 -13.06
CA ILE A 9 9.11 -6.90 -12.82
C ILE A 9 8.30 -6.99 -14.10
N HIS A 10 7.13 -7.60 -14.02
CA HIS A 10 6.13 -7.60 -15.07
C HIS A 10 4.93 -6.76 -14.64
N VAL A 11 4.38 -5.99 -15.57
CA VAL A 11 3.28 -5.06 -15.31
C VAL A 11 2.16 -5.27 -16.33
N GLY A 12 0.92 -5.29 -15.88
CA GLY A 12 -0.28 -5.25 -16.69
C GLY A 12 -1.18 -4.09 -16.25
N ILE A 13 -1.85 -3.46 -17.21
CA ILE A 13 -2.93 -2.50 -16.93
C ILE A 13 -4.23 -3.15 -17.36
N VAL A 14 -5.22 -3.20 -16.48
CA VAL A 14 -6.49 -3.89 -16.71
C VAL A 14 -7.63 -3.12 -16.04
N GLY A 15 -8.84 -3.19 -16.61
CA GLY A 15 -10.00 -2.59 -15.96
C GLY A 15 -10.30 -3.29 -14.62
N ALA A 16 -10.63 -2.51 -13.59
CA ALA A 16 -10.89 -3.04 -12.24
C ALA A 16 -11.94 -4.16 -12.25
N GLN A 17 -13.03 -3.98 -13.01
CA GLN A 17 -14.07 -5.00 -13.15
C GLN A 17 -13.55 -6.27 -13.83
N VAL A 18 -12.80 -6.13 -14.93
CA VAL A 18 -12.24 -7.26 -15.68
C VAL A 18 -11.28 -8.08 -14.80
N TRP A 19 -10.49 -7.40 -13.97
CA TRP A 19 -9.64 -8.05 -12.97
C TRP A 19 -10.43 -8.75 -11.87
N ALA A 20 -11.45 -8.10 -11.32
CA ALA A 20 -12.32 -8.70 -10.30
C ALA A 20 -13.01 -9.97 -10.83
N ASP A 21 -13.56 -9.91 -12.05
CA ASP A 21 -14.20 -11.05 -12.69
C ASP A 21 -13.20 -12.19 -12.93
N ALA A 22 -11.97 -11.88 -13.36
CA ALA A 22 -10.90 -12.87 -13.52
C ALA A 22 -10.53 -13.52 -12.19
N LEU A 23 -10.39 -12.72 -11.13
CA LEU A 23 -10.03 -13.20 -9.79
C LEU A 23 -11.11 -14.11 -9.19
N GLU A 24 -12.38 -13.81 -9.44
CA GLU A 24 -13.50 -14.62 -8.97
C GLU A 24 -13.64 -15.93 -9.76
N LYS A 25 -13.54 -15.86 -11.08
CA LYS A 25 -13.95 -16.95 -11.97
C LYS A 25 -12.81 -17.87 -12.40
N ILE A 26 -11.56 -17.37 -12.45
CA ILE A 26 -10.40 -18.19 -12.81
C ILE A 26 -9.81 -18.77 -11.53
N THR A 27 -10.06 -20.05 -11.27
CA THR A 27 -9.63 -20.73 -10.05
C THR A 27 -8.70 -21.89 -10.38
N ALA A 28 -7.61 -22.04 -9.61
CA ALA A 28 -6.60 -23.07 -9.85
C ALA A 28 -6.09 -23.13 -11.31
N GLY A 29 -6.04 -21.97 -11.98
CA GLY A 29 -5.63 -21.84 -13.39
C GLY A 29 -6.67 -22.32 -14.43
N ALA A 30 -7.85 -22.76 -14.01
CA ALA A 30 -8.92 -23.16 -14.91
C ALA A 30 -9.72 -21.94 -15.40
N VAL A 31 -9.80 -21.78 -16.73
CA VAL A 31 -10.56 -20.70 -17.37
C VAL A 31 -11.95 -21.23 -17.75
N PRO A 32 -13.04 -20.69 -17.17
CA PRO A 32 -14.39 -21.10 -17.54
C PRO A 32 -14.70 -20.71 -19.00
N GLN A 33 -15.48 -21.55 -19.69
CA GLN A 33 -15.73 -21.45 -21.14
C GLN A 33 -17.20 -21.13 -21.47
N ASP A 34 -18.00 -20.79 -20.47
CA ASP A 34 -19.45 -20.65 -20.54
C ASP A 34 -19.92 -19.23 -20.91
N ASP A 35 -19.03 -18.24 -20.88
CA ASP A 35 -19.34 -16.82 -21.17
C ASP A 35 -18.37 -16.25 -22.23
N PRO A 36 -18.79 -16.20 -23.51
CA PRO A 36 -17.96 -15.68 -24.61
C PRO A 36 -17.58 -14.19 -24.48
N ASP A 37 -18.46 -13.38 -23.89
CA ASP A 37 -18.21 -11.94 -23.74
C ASP A 37 -17.11 -11.71 -22.71
N LEU A 38 -17.16 -12.45 -21.60
CA LEU A 38 -16.12 -12.42 -20.58
C LEU A 38 -14.76 -12.89 -21.10
N LEU A 39 -14.73 -13.99 -21.87
CA LEU A 39 -13.52 -14.46 -22.53
C LEU A 39 -12.92 -13.39 -23.44
N ALA A 40 -13.75 -12.70 -24.22
CA ALA A 40 -13.30 -11.60 -25.09
C ALA A 40 -12.72 -10.43 -24.28
N PHE A 41 -13.31 -10.07 -23.14
CA PHE A 41 -12.74 -9.05 -22.25
C PHE A 41 -11.39 -9.46 -21.66
N TRP A 42 -11.24 -10.72 -21.24
CA TRP A 42 -9.97 -11.23 -20.73
C TRP A 42 -8.89 -11.33 -21.82
N GLU A 43 -9.26 -11.71 -23.05
CA GLU A 43 -8.34 -11.65 -24.20
C GLU A 43 -7.92 -10.23 -24.54
N ALA A 44 -8.87 -9.27 -24.54
CA ALA A 44 -8.58 -7.86 -24.79
C ALA A 44 -7.66 -7.25 -23.72
N ALA A 45 -7.80 -7.67 -22.46
CA ALA A 45 -6.88 -7.31 -21.37
C ALA A 45 -5.54 -8.06 -21.42
N GLY A 46 -5.41 -9.06 -22.30
CA GLY A 46 -4.24 -9.93 -22.42
C GLY A 46 -4.04 -10.85 -21.22
N ILE A 47 -5.08 -11.06 -20.38
CA ILE A 47 -5.15 -12.11 -19.36
C ILE A 47 -5.14 -13.47 -20.05
N LEU A 48 -5.93 -13.59 -21.12
CA LEU A 48 -5.89 -14.72 -22.04
C LEU A 48 -5.08 -14.38 -23.28
N ARG A 49 -4.45 -15.40 -23.86
CA ARG A 49 -3.77 -15.36 -25.15
C ARG A 49 -4.16 -16.60 -25.94
N ARG A 50 -4.95 -16.42 -27.00
CA ARG A 50 -5.45 -17.51 -27.87
C ARG A 50 -6.24 -18.56 -27.07
N GLY A 51 -7.13 -18.10 -26.20
CA GLY A 51 -7.93 -18.97 -25.32
C GLY A 51 -7.20 -19.58 -24.12
N GLU A 52 -5.89 -19.38 -23.98
CA GLU A 52 -5.10 -19.90 -22.85
C GLU A 52 -4.73 -18.80 -21.85
N LEU A 53 -4.67 -19.12 -20.56
CA LEU A 53 -4.26 -18.18 -19.52
C LEU A 53 -2.77 -17.85 -19.65
N ASP A 54 -2.45 -16.55 -19.78
CA ASP A 54 -1.06 -16.09 -19.82
C ASP A 54 -0.35 -16.39 -18.49
N GLN A 55 0.88 -16.92 -18.56
CA GLN A 55 1.60 -17.42 -17.40
C GLN A 55 1.83 -16.38 -16.30
N MET A 56 2.09 -15.12 -16.67
CA MET A 56 2.31 -14.06 -15.69
C MET A 56 1.01 -13.62 -15.01
N TRP A 57 -0.10 -13.60 -15.77
CA TRP A 57 -1.43 -13.38 -15.20
C TRP A 57 -1.87 -14.54 -14.30
N ALA A 58 -1.61 -15.80 -14.69
CA ALA A 58 -1.85 -16.97 -13.85
C ALA A 58 -1.09 -16.87 -12.52
N SER A 59 0.18 -16.47 -12.58
CA SER A 59 1.01 -16.30 -11.39
C SER A 59 0.48 -15.19 -10.49
N ALA A 60 0.04 -14.07 -11.08
CA ALA A 60 -0.51 -12.95 -10.31
C ALA A 60 -1.83 -13.32 -9.63
N LEU A 61 -2.77 -13.95 -10.35
CA LEU A 61 -4.03 -14.44 -9.81
C LEU A 61 -3.79 -15.39 -8.64
N ARG A 62 -2.88 -16.36 -8.82
CA ARG A 62 -2.52 -17.32 -7.78
C ARG A 62 -2.01 -16.63 -6.52
N VAL A 63 -1.07 -15.69 -6.64
CA VAL A 63 -0.57 -14.93 -5.48
C VAL A 63 -1.72 -14.20 -4.79
N VAL A 64 -2.61 -13.53 -5.52
CA VAL A 64 -3.73 -12.81 -4.90
C VAL A 64 -4.73 -13.73 -4.21
N GLN A 65 -4.97 -14.92 -4.75
CA GLN A 65 -5.94 -15.90 -4.22
C GLN A 65 -5.41 -16.70 -3.03
N GLU A 66 -4.11 -17.02 -3.03
CA GLU A 66 -3.51 -17.95 -2.06
C GLU A 66 -2.75 -17.25 -0.94
N SER A 67 -2.35 -15.98 -1.14
CA SER A 67 -1.51 -15.25 -0.19
C SER A 67 -2.18 -15.07 1.17
N THR A 68 -1.51 -15.55 2.21
CA THR A 68 -1.87 -15.30 3.62
C THR A 68 -1.27 -14.01 4.18
N VAL A 69 -0.37 -13.37 3.42
CA VAL A 69 0.39 -12.19 3.84
C VAL A 69 0.14 -11.01 2.91
N GLY A 70 -0.29 -9.87 3.43
CA GLY A 70 -0.48 -8.71 2.59
C GLY A 70 -0.43 -7.38 3.30
N SER A 71 -0.22 -6.32 2.53
CA SER A 71 -0.20 -4.93 3.01
C SER A 71 -1.03 -4.06 2.09
N GLN A 72 -2.04 -3.40 2.66
CA GLN A 72 -2.78 -2.34 2.01
C GLN A 72 -2.10 -1.01 2.32
N LEU A 73 -1.80 -0.25 1.27
CA LEU A 73 -1.18 1.05 1.35
C LEU A 73 -2.08 2.12 0.76
N ILE A 74 -2.17 3.24 1.48
CA ILE A 74 -2.83 4.45 1.01
C ILE A 74 -1.81 5.58 1.10
N SER A 75 -1.40 6.10 -0.05
CA SER A 75 -0.42 7.19 -0.12
C SER A 75 -1.06 8.43 -0.71
N THR A 76 -0.83 9.60 -0.12
CA THR A 76 -1.31 10.88 -0.64
C THR A 76 -0.15 11.83 -0.93
N TYR A 77 -0.24 12.53 -2.07
CA TYR A 77 0.73 13.54 -2.50
C TYR A 77 0.03 14.62 -3.30
N GLY A 78 -0.04 15.84 -2.75
CA GLY A 78 -0.85 16.91 -3.30
C GLY A 78 -2.31 16.49 -3.47
N LYS A 79 -2.84 16.56 -4.69
CA LYS A 79 -4.22 16.16 -5.00
C LYS A 79 -4.38 14.69 -5.43
N VAL A 80 -3.31 13.89 -5.35
CA VAL A 80 -3.31 12.50 -5.83
C VAL A 80 -3.31 11.54 -4.64
N VAL A 81 -4.07 10.46 -4.77
CA VAL A 81 -4.00 9.28 -3.91
C VAL A 81 -3.58 8.07 -4.72
N PHE A 82 -2.73 7.24 -4.13
CA PHE A 82 -2.40 5.91 -4.61
C PHE A 82 -2.90 4.92 -3.57
N ARG A 83 -3.72 3.97 -4.00
CA ARG A 83 -4.11 2.81 -3.21
C ARG A 83 -3.37 1.62 -3.77
N GLY A 84 -2.77 0.81 -2.91
CA GLY A 84 -2.18 -0.42 -3.39
C GLY A 84 -2.32 -1.55 -2.41
N THR A 85 -2.51 -2.76 -2.93
CA THR A 85 -2.52 -3.98 -2.16
C THR A 85 -1.33 -4.81 -2.60
N ILE A 86 -0.38 -5.05 -1.69
CA ILE A 86 0.76 -5.92 -1.91
C ILE A 86 0.49 -7.25 -1.22
N MET A 87 0.69 -8.34 -1.94
CA MET A 87 0.52 -9.71 -1.46
C MET A 87 1.78 -10.50 -1.80
N VAL A 88 2.15 -11.44 -0.93
CA VAL A 88 3.35 -12.26 -1.08
C VAL A 88 2.96 -13.71 -0.92
N GLU A 89 3.30 -14.53 -1.91
CA GLU A 89 3.02 -15.97 -1.90
C GLU A 89 4.18 -16.74 -2.53
N GLY A 90 4.81 -17.61 -1.73
CA GLY A 90 6.03 -18.31 -2.08
C GLY A 90 7.12 -17.37 -2.63
N GLU A 91 7.62 -17.67 -3.83
CA GLU A 91 8.70 -16.90 -4.46
C GLU A 91 8.25 -15.61 -5.16
N HIS A 92 6.96 -15.26 -5.12
CA HIS A 92 6.41 -14.12 -5.86
C HIS A 92 5.71 -13.13 -4.94
N ALA A 93 5.71 -11.87 -5.37
CA ALA A 93 4.90 -10.81 -4.80
C ALA A 93 4.12 -10.10 -5.91
N VAL A 94 2.90 -9.69 -5.59
CA VAL A 94 2.02 -8.92 -6.48
C VAL A 94 1.68 -7.61 -5.81
N CYS A 95 1.60 -6.54 -6.60
CA CYS A 95 1.02 -5.28 -6.19
C CYS A 95 -0.07 -4.88 -7.16
N LEU A 96 -1.27 -4.70 -6.63
CA LEU A 96 -2.38 -4.04 -7.30
C LEU A 96 -2.30 -2.55 -6.94
N THR A 97 -2.28 -1.65 -7.92
CA THR A 97 -2.25 -0.20 -7.68
C THR A 97 -3.40 0.49 -8.40
N GLU A 98 -4.14 1.28 -7.65
CA GLU A 98 -5.17 2.20 -8.12
C GLU A 98 -4.74 3.64 -7.87
N ARG A 99 -5.11 4.53 -8.78
CA ARG A 99 -4.82 5.95 -8.68
C ARG A 99 -6.13 6.70 -8.53
N GLY A 100 -6.12 7.77 -7.77
CA GLY A 100 -7.30 8.60 -7.58
C GLY A 100 -6.96 10.04 -7.32
N VAL A 101 -8.02 10.82 -7.15
CA VAL A 101 -7.93 12.23 -6.78
C VAL A 101 -8.54 12.44 -5.40
N VAL A 102 -7.87 13.27 -4.61
CA VAL A 102 -8.39 13.74 -3.33
C VAL A 102 -8.92 15.16 -3.49
N GLY A 103 -10.02 15.44 -2.81
CA GLY A 103 -10.56 16.78 -2.65
C GLY A 103 -11.08 16.98 -1.24
N ALA A 104 -11.95 17.96 -1.07
CA ALA A 104 -12.64 18.22 0.19
C ALA A 104 -14.14 17.95 0.04
N ASN A 105 -14.78 17.43 1.10
CA ASN A 105 -16.23 17.42 1.21
C ASN A 105 -16.75 18.81 1.64
N GLU A 106 -18.07 18.92 1.87
CA GLU A 106 -18.72 20.18 2.28
C GLU A 106 -18.21 20.69 3.64
N ASP A 107 -17.77 19.80 4.51
CA ASP A 107 -17.21 20.11 5.84
C ASP A 107 -15.69 20.42 5.79
N GLY A 108 -15.09 20.41 4.59
CA GLY A 108 -13.65 20.65 4.40
C GLY A 108 -12.76 19.45 4.69
N GLU A 109 -13.33 18.28 5.01
CA GLU A 109 -12.59 17.05 5.24
C GLU A 109 -12.06 16.46 3.94
N ARG A 110 -10.85 15.91 3.99
CA ARG A 110 -10.21 15.35 2.81
C ARG A 110 -10.85 14.00 2.45
N ILE A 111 -11.42 13.92 1.25
CA ILE A 111 -12.07 12.71 0.73
C ILE A 111 -11.47 12.28 -0.61
N ILE A 112 -11.55 10.98 -0.92
CA ILE A 112 -11.26 10.47 -2.26
C ILE A 112 -12.48 10.74 -3.14
N GLN A 113 -12.31 11.58 -4.16
CA GLN A 113 -13.42 12.00 -5.04
C GLN A 113 -13.64 11.06 -6.22
N GLY A 114 -12.61 10.30 -6.60
CA GLY A 114 -12.69 9.36 -7.71
C GLY A 114 -11.44 8.50 -7.80
N LEU A 115 -11.62 7.29 -8.32
CA LEU A 115 -10.57 6.34 -8.65
C LEU A 115 -10.55 6.13 -10.17
N ASP A 116 -9.36 5.93 -10.71
CA ASP A 116 -9.16 5.50 -12.08
C ASP A 116 -9.80 4.10 -12.26
N PRO A 117 -10.63 3.88 -13.28
CA PRO A 117 -11.24 2.57 -13.53
C PRO A 117 -10.21 1.50 -13.94
N MET A 118 -8.99 1.90 -14.30
CA MET A 118 -7.89 1.00 -14.63
C MET A 118 -7.00 0.79 -13.40
N ILE A 119 -6.66 -0.47 -13.18
CA ILE A 119 -5.69 -0.86 -12.16
C ILE A 119 -4.40 -1.29 -12.82
N GLU A 120 -3.30 -1.09 -12.10
CA GLU A 120 -2.01 -1.66 -12.43
C GLU A 120 -1.77 -2.93 -11.60
N VAL A 121 -1.44 -4.03 -12.26
CA VAL A 121 -1.04 -5.29 -11.65
C VAL A 121 0.43 -5.50 -11.94
N ALA A 122 1.27 -5.41 -10.92
CA ALA A 122 2.71 -5.64 -11.01
C ALA A 122 3.10 -6.91 -10.24
N ILE A 123 3.85 -7.80 -10.87
CA ILE A 123 4.40 -9.01 -10.25
C ILE A 123 5.92 -8.99 -10.31
N ALA A 124 6.55 -9.44 -9.23
CA ALA A 124 8.01 -9.58 -9.12
C ALA A 124 8.37 -10.75 -8.19
N PRO A 125 9.64 -11.22 -8.18
CA PRO A 125 10.11 -12.11 -7.14
C PRO A 125 9.90 -11.51 -5.74
N ALA A 126 9.56 -12.33 -4.75
CA ALA A 126 9.29 -11.89 -3.37
C ALA A 126 10.49 -11.13 -2.76
N GLY A 127 11.72 -11.54 -3.09
CA GLY A 127 12.95 -10.82 -2.72
C GLY A 127 13.05 -9.38 -3.25
N LYS A 128 12.20 -8.99 -4.20
CA LYS A 128 12.11 -7.67 -4.82
C LYS A 128 10.84 -6.90 -4.42
N VAL A 129 10.09 -7.34 -3.41
CA VAL A 129 8.82 -6.72 -2.98
C VAL A 129 8.90 -5.21 -2.77
N TRP A 130 10.05 -4.69 -2.31
CA TRP A 130 10.25 -3.25 -2.17
C TRP A 130 10.05 -2.47 -3.49
N LYS A 131 10.46 -3.05 -4.62
CA LYS A 131 10.27 -2.42 -5.93
C LYS A 131 8.79 -2.29 -6.29
N LEU A 132 7.94 -3.20 -5.80
CA LEU A 132 6.49 -3.12 -5.93
C LEU A 132 5.93 -2.03 -5.00
N VAL A 133 6.32 -2.03 -3.73
CA VAL A 133 5.89 -1.02 -2.74
C VAL A 133 6.19 0.40 -3.24
N ARG A 134 7.38 0.65 -3.81
CA ARG A 134 7.78 1.96 -4.37
C ARG A 134 6.81 2.52 -5.42
N ARG A 135 6.02 1.68 -6.10
CA ARG A 135 5.05 2.10 -7.12
C ARG A 135 3.83 2.79 -6.51
N VAL A 136 3.47 2.40 -5.29
CA VAL A 136 2.36 2.99 -4.52
C VAL A 136 2.80 4.26 -3.80
N LEU A 137 4.08 4.38 -3.44
CA LEU A 137 4.58 5.51 -2.66
C LEU A 137 4.65 6.80 -3.48
N PRO A 138 4.49 7.99 -2.85
CA PRO A 138 4.71 9.28 -3.49
C PRO A 138 6.11 9.39 -4.11
N PRO A 139 6.29 10.17 -5.19
CA PRO A 139 7.57 10.32 -5.89
C PRO A 139 8.55 11.24 -5.15
N LEU A 140 8.75 10.99 -3.86
CA LEU A 140 9.66 11.72 -2.97
C LEU A 140 10.75 10.76 -2.49
N GLU A 141 12.02 11.18 -2.61
CA GLU A 141 13.16 10.31 -2.29
C GLU A 141 13.15 9.86 -0.83
N GLU A 142 12.70 10.73 0.09
CA GLU A 142 12.61 10.44 1.51
C GLU A 142 11.67 9.26 1.82
N LEU A 143 10.65 9.05 0.98
CA LEU A 143 9.69 7.94 1.08
C LEU A 143 10.13 6.72 0.27
N ARG A 144 10.79 6.94 -0.88
CA ARG A 144 11.21 5.88 -1.81
C ARG A 144 12.65 5.38 -1.60
N HIS A 145 13.33 5.84 -0.57
CA HIS A 145 14.68 5.42 -0.22
C HIS A 145 14.75 3.91 0.02
N GLU A 146 15.85 3.27 -0.39
CA GLU A 146 16.02 1.82 -0.21
C GLU A 146 15.89 1.41 1.28
N PRO A 147 15.30 0.23 1.57
CA PRO A 147 14.96 -0.19 2.92
C PRO A 147 16.22 -0.29 3.75
N LYS A 148 16.22 0.42 4.88
CA LYS A 148 17.33 0.41 5.83
C LYS A 148 16.77 0.52 7.23
N ALA A 149 16.80 -0.59 7.95
CA ALA A 149 16.41 -0.60 9.35
C ALA A 149 17.34 0.32 10.14
N ALA A 150 16.76 1.24 10.88
CA ALA A 150 17.46 2.07 11.84
C ALA A 150 17.05 1.66 13.25
N LYS A 151 18.01 1.67 14.17
CA LYS A 151 17.70 1.55 15.59
C LYS A 151 17.04 2.85 16.03
N LEU A 152 15.77 2.79 16.41
CA LEU A 152 15.06 3.93 16.99
C LEU A 152 15.68 4.24 18.36
N ARG A 153 15.90 5.53 18.62
CA ARG A 153 16.54 6.03 19.85
C ARG A 153 15.53 6.89 20.60
N ASP A 154 15.60 6.90 21.93
CA ASP A 154 14.66 7.66 22.75
C ASP A 154 14.62 9.16 22.40
N GLU A 155 15.72 9.74 21.89
CA GLU A 155 15.78 11.13 21.40
C GLU A 155 14.97 11.40 20.12
N ASP A 156 14.68 10.35 19.36
CA ASP A 156 13.87 10.37 18.14
C ASP A 156 12.37 10.15 18.46
N LEU A 157 12.04 9.71 19.69
CA LEU A 157 10.67 9.64 20.18
C LEU A 157 10.12 11.06 20.35
N VAL A 158 8.96 11.32 19.77
CA VAL A 158 8.24 12.57 19.95
C VAL A 158 7.31 12.40 21.14
N THR A 159 7.81 12.76 22.32
CA THR A 159 7.03 12.72 23.55
C THR A 159 5.90 13.76 23.50
N LEU A 160 4.66 13.29 23.54
CA LEU A 160 3.50 14.11 23.84
C LEU A 160 3.41 14.21 25.36
N GLU A 161 4.00 15.26 25.96
CA GLU A 161 4.01 15.42 27.43
C GLU A 161 2.57 15.36 28.00
N GLY A 162 2.30 14.34 28.83
CA GLY A 162 1.01 14.18 29.50
C GLY A 162 -0.17 13.78 28.59
N LEU A 163 0.09 13.36 27.34
CA LEU A 163 -0.96 13.15 26.33
C LEU A 163 -0.88 11.76 25.72
N ARG A 164 -2.02 11.07 25.74
CA ARG A 164 -2.29 9.92 24.87
C ARG A 164 -2.84 10.45 23.55
N LEU A 165 -2.54 9.81 22.42
CA LEU A 165 -3.23 10.16 21.18
C LEU A 165 -4.75 10.05 21.40
N PRO A 166 -5.54 11.00 20.88
CA PRO A 166 -6.98 10.92 20.86
C PRO A 166 -7.43 9.55 20.31
N PRO A 167 -8.51 8.96 20.84
CA PRO A 167 -9.04 7.71 20.33
C PRO A 167 -9.34 7.73 18.82
N SER A 168 -9.70 8.90 18.27
CA SER A 168 -9.90 9.07 16.82
C SER A 168 -8.63 8.82 16.01
N MET A 169 -7.49 9.35 16.47
CA MET A 169 -6.19 9.15 15.82
C MET A 169 -5.69 7.71 15.92
N VAL A 170 -5.98 7.03 17.03
CA VAL A 170 -5.65 5.61 17.19
C VAL A 170 -6.54 4.74 16.31
N ALA A 171 -7.83 5.08 16.20
CA ALA A 171 -8.79 4.35 15.37
C ALA A 171 -8.61 4.61 13.86
N LYS A 172 -8.07 5.77 13.49
CA LYS A 172 -7.85 6.22 12.10
C LYS A 172 -6.43 6.79 11.94
N PRO A 173 -5.38 5.98 12.08
CA PRO A 173 -4.01 6.45 11.93
C PRO A 173 -3.73 7.11 10.56
N GLU A 174 -4.51 6.76 9.53
CA GLU A 174 -4.45 7.38 8.20
C GLU A 174 -4.85 8.86 8.17
N THR A 175 -5.65 9.34 9.13
CA THR A 175 -6.05 10.75 9.26
C THR A 175 -5.18 11.52 10.26
N PHE A 176 -4.12 10.90 10.79
CA PHE A 176 -3.27 11.49 11.84
C PHE A 176 -2.86 12.94 11.55
N ALA A 177 -2.27 13.19 10.38
CA ALA A 177 -1.76 14.52 10.05
C ALA A 177 -2.88 15.57 9.94
N SER A 178 -4.08 15.19 9.50
CA SER A 178 -5.24 16.10 9.52
C SER A 178 -5.77 16.34 10.93
N GLU A 179 -5.61 15.40 11.85
CA GLU A 179 -6.11 15.52 13.23
C GLU A 179 -5.13 16.23 14.17
N LEU A 180 -3.90 16.58 13.74
CA LEU A 180 -2.88 17.21 14.59
C LEU A 180 -3.36 18.44 15.36
N HIS A 181 -4.31 19.20 14.80
CA HIS A 181 -4.91 20.37 15.44
C HIS A 181 -5.69 20.03 16.73
N GLN A 182 -6.05 18.76 16.93
CA GLN A 182 -6.75 18.26 18.10
C GLN A 182 -5.81 17.97 19.27
N LEU A 183 -4.48 17.93 19.05
CA LEU A 183 -3.51 17.69 20.12
C LEU A 183 -3.25 18.99 20.89
N PRO A 184 -3.59 19.06 22.20
CA PRO A 184 -3.18 20.19 23.02
C PRO A 184 -1.65 20.18 23.16
N ASN A 185 -1.01 21.35 23.10
CA ASN A 185 0.45 21.49 23.23
C ASN A 185 1.26 20.66 22.21
N LEU A 186 0.91 20.75 20.93
CA LEU A 186 1.66 20.08 19.85
C LEU A 186 3.17 20.38 19.93
N PRO A 187 4.04 19.37 20.02
CA PRO A 187 5.49 19.58 20.04
C PRO A 187 5.95 20.42 18.84
N PRO A 188 6.86 21.41 19.01
CA PRO A 188 7.30 22.27 17.92
C PRO A 188 7.85 21.52 16.70
N ARG A 189 8.38 20.31 16.92
CA ARG A 189 8.89 19.44 15.86
C ARG A 189 7.78 18.94 14.91
N LEU A 190 6.52 18.84 15.34
CA LEU A 190 5.40 18.34 14.53
C LEU A 190 4.63 19.45 13.80
N VAL A 191 4.96 20.73 14.04
CA VAL A 191 4.24 21.87 13.43
C VAL A 191 4.34 21.85 11.89
N ASP A 192 5.43 21.34 11.34
CA ASP A 192 5.60 21.23 9.88
C ASP A 192 4.68 20.18 9.24
N LEU A 193 4.04 19.31 10.03
CA LEU A 193 3.09 18.32 9.53
C LEU A 193 1.69 18.88 9.25
N PHE A 194 1.37 20.09 9.71
CA PHE A 194 0.15 20.79 9.28
C PHE A 194 0.11 20.97 7.76
N ASP A 195 1.29 21.16 7.16
CA ASP A 195 1.49 21.26 5.71
C ASP A 195 2.30 20.07 5.19
N ALA A 196 1.98 18.86 5.65
CA ALA A 196 2.67 17.65 5.21
C ALA A 196 2.68 17.53 3.67
N ARG A 197 3.89 17.36 3.11
CA ARG A 197 4.11 17.19 1.66
C ARG A 197 3.49 15.90 1.14
N ALA A 198 3.49 14.85 1.97
CA ALA A 198 2.97 13.54 1.65
C ALA A 198 2.60 12.76 2.92
N GLN A 199 1.69 11.81 2.76
CA GLN A 199 1.30 10.86 3.80
C GLN A 199 1.27 9.45 3.22
N VAL A 200 1.59 8.46 4.04
CA VAL A 200 1.53 7.03 3.68
C VAL A 200 0.90 6.31 4.86
N PHE A 201 -0.15 5.55 4.63
CA PHE A 201 -0.72 4.62 5.59
C PHE A 201 -0.47 3.21 5.09
N ALA A 202 -0.11 2.29 6.00
CA ALA A 202 0.00 0.87 5.72
C ALA A 202 -0.76 0.07 6.78
N PHE A 203 -1.65 -0.80 6.32
CA PHE A 203 -2.28 -1.85 7.10
C PHE A 203 -1.73 -3.18 6.61
N THR A 204 -1.02 -3.91 7.46
CA THR A 204 -0.41 -5.21 7.09
C THR A 204 -1.07 -6.32 7.88
N TYR A 205 -1.35 -7.43 7.22
CA TYR A 205 -1.92 -8.62 7.81
C TYR A 205 -1.08 -9.86 7.47
N ALA A 206 -1.12 -10.82 8.38
CA ALA A 206 -0.59 -12.17 8.25
C ALA A 206 -1.64 -13.14 8.77
N LEU A 207 -1.98 -14.16 7.99
CA LEU A 207 -2.85 -15.25 8.40
C LEU A 207 -2.00 -16.48 8.67
N ASP A 208 -2.03 -16.97 9.90
CA ASP A 208 -1.40 -18.23 10.31
C ASP A 208 -2.43 -19.14 11.00
N ASP A 209 -1.99 -20.32 11.42
CA ASP A 209 -2.84 -21.31 12.11
C ASP A 209 -3.40 -20.78 13.45
N ASP A 210 -2.72 -19.80 14.06
CA ASP A 210 -3.09 -19.19 15.35
C ASP A 210 -4.03 -17.97 15.18
N GLY A 211 -4.22 -17.49 13.95
CA GLY A 211 -5.19 -16.47 13.59
C GLY A 211 -4.63 -15.36 12.69
N ALA A 212 -5.31 -14.21 12.70
CA ALA A 212 -4.88 -13.04 11.95
C ALA A 212 -4.02 -12.13 12.82
N ARG A 213 -2.74 -11.94 12.46
CA ARG A 213 -1.88 -10.89 13.00
C ARG A 213 -2.01 -9.66 12.12
N THR A 214 -2.22 -8.49 12.73
CA THR A 214 -2.35 -7.22 11.98
C THR A 214 -1.45 -6.16 12.58
N SER A 215 -1.01 -5.21 11.77
CA SER A 215 -0.28 -4.02 12.21
C SER A 215 -0.68 -2.83 11.36
N SER A 216 -0.77 -1.66 11.99
CA SER A 216 -1.15 -0.41 11.34
C SER A 216 -0.11 0.65 11.63
N LYS A 217 0.43 1.27 10.57
CA LYS A 217 1.41 2.34 10.70
C LYS A 217 1.12 3.44 9.70
N ALA A 218 1.30 4.68 10.14
CA ALA A 218 1.20 5.84 9.27
C ALA A 218 2.52 6.60 9.25
N TRP A 219 2.80 7.25 8.13
CA TRP A 219 3.93 8.15 7.95
C TRP A 219 3.46 9.47 7.39
N ALA A 220 4.02 10.55 7.90
CA ALA A 220 3.81 11.89 7.37
C ALA A 220 5.17 12.54 7.11
N LEU A 221 5.32 13.11 5.91
CA LEU A 221 6.52 13.80 5.49
C LEU A 221 6.29 15.31 5.50
N GLY A 222 6.87 16.00 6.48
CA GLY A 222 7.05 17.45 6.48
C GLY A 222 8.43 17.82 5.95
N LYS A 223 9.19 18.57 6.75
CA LYS A 223 10.65 18.74 6.62
C LYS A 223 11.40 17.47 7.04
N ARG A 224 10.78 16.65 7.90
CA ARG A 224 11.28 15.35 8.34
C ARG A 224 10.20 14.29 8.17
N LEU A 225 10.62 13.02 8.16
CA LEU A 225 9.71 11.89 8.11
C LEU A 225 9.35 11.48 9.54
N TYR A 226 8.05 11.40 9.82
CA TYR A 226 7.52 10.93 11.09
C TYR A 226 6.71 9.67 10.86
N MET A 227 6.83 8.72 11.78
CA MET A 227 6.04 7.49 11.84
C MET A 227 5.13 7.57 13.05
N VAL A 228 3.86 7.21 12.86
CA VAL A 228 2.87 6.99 13.91
C VAL A 228 2.68 5.49 14.02
N ASP A 229 2.99 4.98 15.20
CA ASP A 229 2.73 3.61 15.59
C ASP A 229 1.44 3.58 16.41
N SER A 230 0.33 3.17 15.79
CA SER A 230 -0.96 3.13 16.47
C SER A 230 -1.03 2.02 17.52
N ASP A 231 -0.25 0.96 17.33
CA ASP A 231 -0.26 -0.21 18.22
C ASP A 231 0.41 0.14 19.55
N GLU A 232 1.51 0.89 19.49
CA GLU A 232 2.23 1.37 20.68
C GLU A 232 1.77 2.75 21.15
N ASN A 233 0.93 3.44 20.37
CA ASN A 233 0.50 4.82 20.62
C ASN A 233 1.70 5.80 20.70
N LEU A 234 2.66 5.65 19.78
CA LEU A 234 3.91 6.42 19.76
C LEU A 234 4.09 7.17 18.43
N ILE A 235 4.77 8.31 18.49
CA ILE A 235 5.21 9.05 17.30
C ILE A 235 6.74 9.09 17.30
N TRP A 236 7.34 8.69 16.20
CA TRP A 236 8.79 8.66 16.01
C TRP A 236 9.18 9.56 14.86
N GLN A 237 10.23 10.36 15.03
CA GLN A 237 10.96 10.87 13.89
C GLN A 237 11.85 9.74 13.35
N VAL A 238 11.77 9.46 12.05
CA VAL A 238 12.49 8.32 11.46
C VAL A 238 13.37 8.74 10.29
N PRO A 239 14.51 8.07 10.06
CA PRO A 239 15.34 8.35 8.88
C PRO A 239 14.69 7.82 7.60
N ALA A 240 15.15 8.33 6.46
CA ALA A 240 14.82 7.75 5.16
C ALA A 240 15.21 6.27 5.10
N GLY A 241 14.36 5.45 4.48
CA GLY A 241 14.53 4.00 4.40
C GLY A 241 13.88 3.21 5.54
N GLN A 242 13.51 3.86 6.66
CA GLN A 242 12.79 3.20 7.76
C GLN A 242 11.40 2.73 7.31
N LEU A 243 10.65 3.57 6.59
CA LEU A 243 9.34 3.21 6.01
C LEU A 243 9.44 1.91 5.20
N GLY A 244 10.41 1.84 4.29
CA GLY A 244 10.62 0.65 3.46
C GLY A 244 11.04 -0.56 4.27
N ALA A 245 11.93 -0.38 5.27
CA ALA A 245 12.36 -1.46 6.14
C ALA A 245 11.18 -2.04 6.93
N THR A 246 10.31 -1.19 7.46
CA THR A 246 9.14 -1.59 8.24
C THR A 246 8.13 -2.36 7.40
N ILE A 247 7.76 -1.87 6.21
CA ILE A 247 6.80 -2.58 5.34
C ILE A 247 7.40 -3.91 4.85
N VAL A 248 8.67 -3.93 4.44
CA VAL A 248 9.33 -5.15 3.94
C VAL A 248 9.48 -6.19 5.04
N ALA A 249 9.80 -5.78 6.27
CA ALA A 249 9.86 -6.71 7.41
C ALA A 249 8.47 -7.31 7.69
N ALA A 250 7.43 -6.47 7.74
CA ALA A 250 6.07 -6.92 7.98
C ALA A 250 5.56 -7.90 6.91
N LEU A 251 5.96 -7.74 5.65
CA LEU A 251 5.64 -8.67 4.55
C LEU A 251 6.51 -9.94 4.51
N ARG A 252 7.55 -10.06 5.36
CA ARG A 252 8.45 -11.23 5.43
C ARG A 252 8.30 -12.05 6.71
N GLU A 253 7.85 -11.43 7.80
CA GLU A 253 7.65 -12.03 9.13
C GLU A 253 6.23 -12.58 9.33
N ALA A 254 5.42 -12.43 8.28
CA ALA A 254 4.04 -12.85 8.18
C ALA A 254 3.95 -14.29 7.66
#